data_AF-A0A3B0PSG9-F1
#
_entry.id   AF-A0A3B0PSG9-F1
#
_cell.length_a   1.000
_cell.length_b   1.000
_cell.length_c   1.000
_cell.angle_alpha   90.00
_cell.angle_beta   90.00
_cell.angle_gamma   90.00
#
_symmetry.space_group_name_H-M   'P 1'
#
loop_
_entity.id
_entity.type
_entity.pdbx_description
1 polymer ?
#
loop_
_entity_poly.entity_id
_entity_poly.type
_entity_poly.pdbx_seq_one_letter_code
_entity_poly.pdbx_strand_id
1 'polypeptide(L)'
;MNIKLTQDEEEEKEKKVEEEEDLPAEDQNPEDKVLDPTKKDEVFQGIPPLSPEVKFQYADKTLDQISKLISSGTHSSEVFFFKNPINTRYIYTVTKTELQGNNLVATVELKDSINTESKRSFEINVVKDTPETALLKESLYESIQSVYGSLYSALGIDSRIDYEKLASQSVSDALFHIIDSGVKLINTEKIVNEFNKAIDVYKPDVHINNGSIANVKLINDFKANMRELLLTALKTSSINNLPYFFSLVNGINSKKSKLW
;
A
#
# COMPACT_ATOMS: atom_id res chain seq x y z
N MET A 1 63.94 10.53 -63.38
CA MET A 1 63.00 11.61 -63.04
C MET A 1 63.30 12.01 -61.60
N ASN A 2 63.70 13.25 -61.33
CA ASN A 2 63.96 13.71 -59.97
C ASN A 2 62.63 14.04 -59.29
N ILE A 3 62.41 13.56 -58.06
CA ILE A 3 61.77 14.37 -57.01
C ILE A 3 62.61 14.21 -55.75
N LYS A 4 63.04 15.35 -55.22
CA LYS A 4 63.78 15.54 -53.96
C LYS A 4 62.76 16.09 -52.95
N LEU A 5 62.87 15.71 -51.65
CA LEU A 5 62.86 16.59 -50.45
C LEU A 5 61.70 17.61 -50.29
N THR A 6 61.17 18.05 -49.15
CA THR A 6 61.45 18.13 -47.69
C THR A 6 60.08 18.50 -47.03
N GLN A 7 59.74 18.27 -45.75
CA GLN A 7 60.39 17.72 -44.55
C GLN A 7 59.28 17.36 -43.50
N ASP A 8 59.66 16.67 -42.42
CA ASP A 8 59.47 16.96 -40.97
C ASP A 8 58.19 17.72 -40.49
N GLU A 9 57.57 17.44 -39.33
CA GLU A 9 58.01 16.74 -38.10
C GLU A 9 56.79 16.32 -37.23
N GLU A 10 57.00 15.42 -36.25
CA GLU A 10 56.30 15.24 -34.94
C GLU A 10 54.76 14.97 -34.87
N GLU A 11 54.32 13.86 -34.28
CA GLU A 11 53.72 13.71 -32.91
C GLU A 11 52.28 14.27 -32.75
N GLU A 12 51.32 13.66 -32.05
CA GLU A 12 51.22 12.41 -31.28
C GLU A 12 49.73 11.96 -31.21
N LYS A 13 49.47 10.64 -31.09
CA LYS A 13 48.27 10.01 -30.47
C LYS A 13 46.89 10.68 -30.63
N GLU A 14 46.08 10.22 -31.59
CA GLU A 14 44.61 10.28 -31.45
C GLU A 14 44.03 8.96 -30.92
N LYS A 15 43.35 9.06 -29.77
CA LYS A 15 42.46 8.01 -29.26
C LYS A 15 41.17 8.03 -30.07
N LYS A 16 40.65 6.87 -30.45
CA LYS A 16 39.22 6.75 -30.77
C LYS A 16 38.40 7.16 -29.55
N VAL A 17 37.59 8.20 -29.71
CA VAL A 17 36.41 8.46 -28.88
C VAL A 17 35.24 7.86 -29.66
N GLU A 18 34.49 6.97 -29.03
CA GLU A 18 33.15 6.60 -29.52
C GLU A 18 32.22 7.78 -29.24
N GLU A 19 31.46 8.22 -30.24
CA GLU A 19 30.38 9.18 -30.06
C GLU A 19 29.28 8.53 -29.22
N GLU A 20 29.24 8.83 -27.92
CA GLU A 20 27.98 8.75 -27.17
C GLU A 20 27.06 9.84 -27.75
N GLU A 21 25.92 9.45 -28.30
CA GLU A 21 24.89 10.39 -28.74
C GLU A 21 24.40 11.17 -27.52
N ASP A 22 24.74 12.46 -27.50
CA ASP A 22 24.36 13.41 -26.45
C ASP A 22 22.84 13.61 -26.50
N LEU A 23 22.10 12.76 -25.78
CA LEU A 23 20.67 12.92 -25.56
C LEU A 23 20.46 14.30 -24.94
N PRO A 24 19.63 15.17 -25.55
CA PRO A 24 19.47 16.53 -25.05
C PRO A 24 19.02 16.47 -23.59
N ALA A 25 19.77 17.16 -22.73
CA ALA A 25 19.51 17.20 -21.30
C ALA A 25 18.03 17.50 -21.04
N GLU A 26 17.38 16.62 -20.28
CA GLU A 26 15.96 16.73 -19.95
C GLU A 26 15.72 18.09 -19.27
N ASP A 27 14.96 18.96 -19.94
CA ASP A 27 14.74 20.35 -19.52
C ASP A 27 13.86 20.38 -18.27
N GLN A 28 14.49 20.17 -17.12
CA GLN A 28 13.85 20.27 -15.80
C GLN A 28 13.61 21.73 -15.45
N ASN A 29 12.58 22.30 -16.09
CA ASN A 29 11.98 23.57 -15.67
C ASN A 29 11.67 23.48 -14.16
N PRO A 30 12.26 24.35 -13.29
CA PRO A 30 12.16 24.20 -11.83
C PRO A 30 10.75 24.31 -11.22
N GLU A 31 9.72 24.63 -12.02
CA GLU A 31 8.36 24.90 -11.56
C GLU A 31 7.44 23.67 -11.44
N ASP A 32 7.78 22.52 -12.03
CA ASP A 32 6.90 21.33 -12.08
C ASP A 32 7.25 20.23 -11.04
N LYS A 33 7.94 20.57 -9.95
CA LYS A 33 8.19 19.60 -8.86
C LYS A 33 6.87 19.21 -8.16
N VAL A 34 6.50 17.94 -8.29
CA VAL A 34 5.35 17.37 -7.57
C VAL A 34 5.61 17.37 -6.07
N LEU A 35 4.66 17.93 -5.33
CA LEU A 35 4.64 18.02 -3.89
C LEU A 35 3.80 16.89 -3.29
N ASP A 36 4.33 16.29 -2.24
CA ASP A 36 3.62 15.31 -1.41
C ASP A 36 2.48 15.97 -0.60
N PRO A 37 1.20 15.64 -0.87
CA PRO A 37 0.06 16.23 -0.17
C PRO A 37 -0.01 15.85 1.31
N THR A 38 0.73 14.82 1.75
CA THR A 38 0.74 14.38 3.16
C THR A 38 1.91 14.94 3.98
N LYS A 39 2.75 15.83 3.43
CA LYS A 39 3.91 16.43 4.15
C LYS A 39 3.56 17.34 5.34
N LYS A 40 2.28 17.66 5.55
CA LYS A 40 1.83 18.42 6.72
C LYS A 40 1.67 17.48 7.92
N ASP A 41 2.29 17.81 9.05
CA ASP A 41 2.24 16.98 10.27
C ASP A 41 0.81 16.60 10.70
N GLU A 42 -0.15 17.50 10.49
CA GLU A 42 -1.58 17.29 10.74
C GLU A 42 -2.12 16.03 10.04
N VAL A 43 -1.65 15.72 8.82
CA VAL A 43 -2.09 14.56 8.04
C VAL A 43 -1.57 13.27 8.67
N PHE A 44 -0.31 13.25 9.12
CA PHE A 44 0.24 12.09 9.86
C PHE A 44 -0.48 11.90 11.21
N GLN A 45 -0.80 12.99 11.92
CA GLN A 45 -1.52 12.88 13.17
C GLN A 45 -2.98 12.41 13.00
N GLY A 46 -3.61 12.71 11.86
CA GLY A 46 -4.96 12.27 11.50
C GLY A 46 -5.09 10.78 11.13
N ILE A 47 -3.99 10.06 10.92
CA ILE A 47 -4.02 8.61 10.68
C ILE A 47 -4.55 7.91 11.95
N PRO A 48 -5.52 6.97 11.87
CA PRO A 48 -6.10 6.36 13.07
C PRO A 48 -5.17 5.34 13.73
N PRO A 49 -5.23 5.15 15.06
CA PRO A 49 -4.66 3.96 15.69
C PRO A 49 -5.48 2.73 15.27
N LEU A 50 -4.81 1.66 14.85
CA LEU A 50 -5.46 0.40 14.43
C LEU A 50 -5.09 -0.74 15.39
N SER A 51 -6.07 -1.54 15.77
CA SER A 51 -5.83 -2.80 16.47
C SER A 51 -5.07 -3.77 15.55
N PRO A 52 -4.03 -4.46 16.06
CA PRO A 52 -3.50 -5.65 15.40
C PRO A 52 -4.53 -6.78 15.53
N GLU A 53 -4.76 -7.50 14.43
CA GLU A 53 -5.61 -8.68 14.39
C GLU A 53 -4.73 -9.93 14.24
N VAL A 54 -5.03 -10.99 15.01
CA VAL A 54 -4.28 -12.25 14.97
C VAL A 54 -4.55 -12.99 13.66
N LYS A 55 -3.49 -13.37 12.93
CA LYS A 55 -3.62 -14.17 11.71
C LYS A 55 -4.16 -15.58 11.99
N PHE A 56 -4.86 -16.16 11.03
CA PHE A 56 -5.56 -17.44 11.15
C PHE A 56 -4.65 -18.61 11.57
N GLN A 57 -3.37 -18.58 11.14
CA GLN A 57 -2.33 -19.55 11.51
C GLN A 57 -1.99 -19.56 13.01
N TYR A 58 -2.39 -18.51 13.73
CA TYR A 58 -2.20 -18.31 15.17
C TYR A 58 -3.54 -18.15 15.92
N ALA A 59 -4.67 -18.18 15.22
CA ALA A 59 -6.00 -17.99 15.81
C ALA A 59 -6.47 -19.20 16.67
N ASP A 60 -5.80 -20.34 16.58
CA ASP A 60 -5.98 -21.49 17.47
C ASP A 60 -5.29 -21.31 18.84
N LYS A 61 -4.28 -20.44 18.91
CA LYS A 61 -3.42 -20.25 20.10
C LYS A 61 -4.11 -19.41 21.16
N THR A 62 -3.74 -19.63 22.42
CA THR A 62 -4.15 -18.76 23.54
C THR A 62 -3.43 -17.41 23.46
N LEU A 63 -3.99 -16.39 24.12
CA LEU A 63 -3.36 -15.05 24.19
C LEU A 63 -1.98 -15.10 24.86
N ASP A 64 -1.77 -15.99 25.83
CA ASP A 64 -0.48 -16.27 26.45
C ASP A 64 0.54 -16.85 25.46
N GLN A 65 0.13 -17.84 24.65
CA GLN A 65 0.97 -18.39 23.59
C GLN A 65 1.33 -17.33 22.53
N ILE A 66 0.37 -16.47 22.15
CA ILE A 66 0.60 -15.36 21.22
C ILE A 66 1.58 -14.35 21.80
N SER A 67 1.42 -13.97 23.08
CA SER A 67 2.37 -13.06 23.74
C SER A 67 3.78 -13.64 23.80
N LYS A 68 3.89 -14.94 24.10
CA LYS A 68 5.19 -15.65 24.15
C LYS A 68 5.90 -15.70 22.81
N LEU A 69 5.18 -15.84 21.69
CA LEU A 69 5.77 -15.78 20.35
C LEU A 69 6.48 -14.44 20.11
N ILE A 70 5.78 -13.33 20.36
CA ILE A 70 6.35 -11.98 20.22
C ILE A 70 7.53 -11.79 21.18
N SER A 71 7.40 -12.18 22.45
CA SER A 71 8.50 -12.09 23.43
C SER A 71 9.70 -12.99 23.08
N SER A 72 9.51 -14.06 22.30
CA SER A 72 10.57 -14.95 21.81
C SER A 72 11.27 -14.45 20.54
N GLY A 73 10.83 -13.32 19.97
CA GLY A 73 11.43 -12.71 18.79
C GLY A 73 10.81 -13.10 17.45
N THR A 74 9.64 -13.77 17.43
CA THR A 74 8.87 -13.93 16.19
C THR A 74 8.48 -12.55 15.66
N HIS A 75 8.66 -12.30 14.36
CA HIS A 75 8.34 -10.99 13.81
C HIS A 75 6.84 -10.72 13.89
N SER A 76 6.45 -9.56 14.40
CA SER A 76 5.05 -9.15 14.54
C SER A 76 4.19 -9.31 13.28
N SER A 77 4.77 -9.14 12.09
CA SER A 77 4.09 -9.25 10.79
C SER A 77 3.81 -10.69 10.37
N GLU A 78 4.40 -11.69 11.04
CA GLU A 78 4.02 -13.10 10.90
C GLU A 78 2.74 -13.39 11.70
N VAL A 79 2.66 -12.86 12.92
CA VAL A 79 1.58 -13.15 13.90
C VAL A 79 0.34 -12.28 13.70
N PHE A 80 0.53 -11.01 13.31
CA PHE A 80 -0.53 -10.01 13.21
C PHE A 80 -0.65 -9.41 11.80
N PHE A 81 -1.85 -8.91 11.51
CA PHE A 81 -2.11 -7.98 10.41
C PHE A 81 -2.87 -6.75 10.94
N PHE A 82 -2.97 -5.70 10.11
CA PHE A 82 -3.71 -4.48 10.43
C PHE A 82 -4.69 -4.17 9.31
N LYS A 83 -5.82 -3.54 9.66
CA LYS A 83 -6.89 -3.14 8.72
C LYS A 83 -6.53 -1.89 7.90
N ASN A 84 -5.33 -1.88 7.30
CA ASN A 84 -4.85 -0.81 6.43
C ASN A 84 -4.59 -1.33 4.99
N PRO A 85 -5.61 -1.84 4.27
CA PRO A 85 -5.42 -2.40 2.93
C PRO A 85 -5.19 -1.35 1.83
N ILE A 86 -5.51 -0.08 2.10
CA ILE A 86 -5.45 1.01 1.12
C ILE A 86 -4.22 1.89 1.38
N ASN A 87 -4.17 2.59 2.52
CA ASN A 87 -3.15 3.61 2.75
C ASN A 87 -1.82 3.01 3.26
N THR A 88 -1.24 2.11 2.48
CA THR A 88 -0.08 1.26 2.84
C THR A 88 1.23 2.04 3.05
N ARG A 89 1.25 3.36 2.79
CA ARG A 89 2.33 4.26 3.16
C ARG A 89 2.65 4.24 4.66
N TYR A 90 1.61 4.11 5.48
CA TYR A 90 1.73 4.10 6.94
C TYR A 90 1.80 2.67 7.45
N ILE A 91 2.96 2.31 8.00
CA ILE A 91 3.30 0.98 8.49
C ILE A 91 2.98 0.88 9.97
N TYR A 92 2.30 -0.19 10.36
CA TYR A 92 1.97 -0.52 11.74
C TYR A 92 2.77 -1.76 12.17
N THR A 93 3.45 -1.68 13.30
CA THR A 93 4.32 -2.75 13.82
C THR A 93 4.05 -2.97 15.30
N VAL A 94 3.74 -4.20 15.72
CA VAL A 94 3.66 -4.53 17.15
C VAL A 94 5.07 -4.66 17.70
N THR A 95 5.44 -3.80 18.64
CA THR A 95 6.79 -3.76 19.25
C THR A 95 6.85 -4.52 20.58
N LYS A 96 5.72 -4.63 21.28
CA LYS A 96 5.56 -5.35 22.54
C LYS A 96 4.12 -5.86 22.66
N THR A 97 3.92 -6.97 23.35
CA THR A 97 2.60 -7.40 23.85
C THR A 97 2.65 -7.66 25.35
N GLU A 98 1.53 -7.46 26.03
CA GLU A 98 1.38 -7.70 27.46
C GLU A 98 -0.04 -8.21 27.78
N LEU A 99 -0.14 -9.24 28.62
CA LEU A 99 -1.42 -9.73 29.11
C LEU A 99 -1.94 -8.85 30.24
N GLN A 100 -3.12 -8.26 30.04
CA GLN A 100 -3.83 -7.47 31.04
C GLN A 100 -5.17 -8.15 31.35
N GLY A 101 -5.17 -8.99 32.37
CA GLY A 101 -6.32 -9.85 32.72
C GLY A 101 -6.64 -10.82 31.60
N ASN A 102 -7.84 -10.70 31.01
CA ASN A 102 -8.30 -11.55 29.92
C ASN A 102 -7.97 -10.99 28.52
N ASN A 103 -7.34 -9.81 28.43
CA ASN A 103 -7.00 -9.14 27.17
C ASN A 103 -5.49 -9.23 26.89
N LEU A 104 -5.14 -9.22 25.61
CA LEU A 104 -3.77 -8.98 25.16
C LEU A 104 -3.67 -7.54 24.64
N VAL A 105 -2.86 -6.73 25.29
CA VAL A 105 -2.58 -5.34 24.89
C VAL A 105 -1.28 -5.34 24.08
N ALA A 106 -1.27 -4.62 22.97
CA ALA A 106 -0.11 -4.45 22.11
C ALA A 106 0.35 -2.99 22.14
N THR A 107 1.66 -2.79 22.30
CA THR A 107 2.31 -1.51 21.96
C THR A 107 2.58 -1.54 20.45
N VAL A 108 2.00 -0.61 19.71
CA VAL A 108 2.09 -0.50 18.25
C VAL A 108 2.87 0.76 17.90
N GLU A 109 3.92 0.63 17.08
CA GLU A 109 4.53 1.75 16.37
C GLU A 109 3.79 1.97 15.05
N LEU A 110 3.44 3.22 14.77
CA LEU A 110 2.96 3.71 13.48
C LEU A 110 4.04 4.62 12.87
N LYS A 111 4.43 4.35 11.63
CA LYS A 111 5.53 5.04 10.95
C LYS A 111 5.18 5.35 9.49
N ASP A 112 5.55 6.53 9.01
CA ASP A 112 5.55 6.84 7.57
C ASP A 112 6.76 6.17 6.87
N SER A 113 6.49 5.45 5.78
CA SER A 113 7.53 4.79 4.96
C SER A 113 8.30 5.75 4.04
N ILE A 114 7.81 6.98 3.84
CA ILE A 114 8.50 8.04 3.10
C ILE A 114 9.27 8.94 4.06
N ASN A 115 8.60 9.56 5.04
CA ASN A 115 9.27 10.32 6.10
C ASN A 115 9.53 9.45 7.34
N THR A 116 10.70 8.80 7.40
CA THR A 116 11.00 7.83 8.47
C THR A 116 11.08 8.40 9.87
N GLU A 117 11.18 9.72 10.02
CA GLU A 117 11.16 10.41 11.32
C GLU A 117 9.73 10.64 11.83
N SER A 118 8.72 10.66 10.94
CA SER A 118 7.31 10.69 11.32
C SER A 118 6.88 9.31 11.84
N LYS A 119 7.02 9.13 13.16
CA LYS A 119 6.58 7.95 13.89
C LYS A 119 5.92 8.31 15.23
N ARG A 120 5.06 7.43 15.71
CA ARG A 120 4.48 7.50 17.07
C ARG A 120 4.07 6.11 17.55
N SER A 121 3.94 5.94 18.88
CA SER A 121 3.51 4.68 19.48
C SER A 121 2.25 4.84 20.31
N PHE A 122 1.43 3.80 20.38
CA PHE A 122 0.23 3.74 21.20
C PHE A 122 -0.02 2.31 21.72
N GLU A 123 -0.80 2.18 22.78
CA GLU A 123 -1.26 0.89 23.29
C GLU A 123 -2.71 0.63 22.87
N ILE A 124 -2.99 -0.58 22.40
CA ILE A 124 -4.33 -0.97 21.94
C ILE A 124 -4.57 -2.47 22.13
N ASN A 125 -5.83 -2.87 22.31
CA ASN A 125 -6.20 -4.28 22.40
C ASN A 125 -5.96 -5.00 21.07
N VAL A 126 -5.38 -6.19 21.16
CA VAL A 126 -5.30 -7.17 20.07
C VAL A 126 -6.69 -7.75 19.81
N VAL A 127 -7.08 -7.84 18.54
CA VAL A 127 -8.30 -8.54 18.12
C VAL A 127 -7.95 -9.98 17.76
N LYS A 128 -8.76 -10.93 18.27
CA LYS A 128 -8.60 -12.36 17.97
C LYS A 128 -9.96 -12.98 17.68
N ASP A 129 -10.14 -13.44 16.45
CA ASP A 129 -11.34 -14.17 16.00
C ASP A 129 -11.18 -15.69 16.11
N THR A 130 -12.19 -16.43 15.63
CA THR A 130 -12.06 -17.85 15.29
C THR A 130 -11.22 -18.02 14.02
N PRO A 131 -10.52 -19.15 13.80
CA PRO A 131 -9.64 -19.33 12.64
C PRO A 131 -10.31 -19.07 11.28
N GLU A 132 -11.59 -19.43 11.13
CA GLU A 132 -12.35 -19.25 9.89
C GLU A 132 -12.64 -17.77 9.63
N THR A 133 -13.04 -17.03 10.67
CA THR A 133 -13.29 -15.58 10.57
C THR A 133 -11.99 -14.80 10.36
N ALA A 134 -10.89 -15.20 11.03
CA ALA A 134 -9.57 -14.60 10.79
C ALA A 134 -9.14 -14.79 9.32
N LEU A 135 -9.21 -16.02 8.81
CA LEU A 135 -8.86 -16.34 7.42
C LEU A 135 -9.68 -15.55 6.39
N LEU A 136 -10.99 -15.41 6.62
CA LEU A 136 -11.86 -14.63 5.73
C LEU A 136 -11.61 -13.11 5.85
N LYS A 137 -11.33 -12.58 7.06
CA LYS A 137 -10.93 -11.17 7.23
C LYS A 137 -9.60 -10.87 6.54
N GLU A 138 -8.57 -11.69 6.74
CA GLU A 138 -7.29 -11.56 6.03
C GLU A 138 -7.51 -11.59 4.51
N SER A 139 -8.25 -12.58 4.02
CA SER A 139 -8.57 -12.72 2.60
C SER A 139 -9.31 -11.51 2.02
N LEU A 140 -10.21 -10.90 2.79
CA LEU A 140 -10.90 -9.65 2.43
C LEU A 140 -9.90 -8.49 2.31
N TYR A 141 -9.07 -8.27 3.32
CA TYR A 141 -8.12 -7.15 3.32
C TYR A 141 -7.03 -7.31 2.26
N GLU A 142 -6.54 -8.53 2.01
CA GLU A 142 -5.68 -8.85 0.87
C GLU A 142 -6.36 -8.55 -0.48
N SER A 143 -7.66 -8.82 -0.62
CA SER A 143 -8.41 -8.54 -1.85
C SER A 143 -8.54 -7.04 -2.11
N ILE A 144 -8.81 -6.25 -1.06
CA ILE A 144 -8.81 -4.78 -1.14
C ILE A 144 -7.42 -4.27 -1.51
N GLN A 145 -6.38 -4.77 -0.84
CA GLN A 145 -4.99 -4.39 -1.09
C GLN A 145 -4.53 -4.74 -2.51
N SER A 146 -4.98 -5.86 -3.08
CA SER A 146 -4.68 -6.24 -4.46
C SER A 146 -5.27 -5.25 -5.48
N VAL A 147 -6.48 -4.74 -5.26
CA VAL A 147 -7.10 -3.71 -6.13
C VAL A 147 -6.30 -2.40 -6.09
N TYR A 148 -5.94 -1.93 -4.89
CA TYR A 148 -5.19 -0.68 -4.75
C TYR A 148 -3.72 -0.80 -5.17
N GLY A 149 -3.07 -1.93 -4.91
CA GLY A 149 -1.72 -2.22 -5.42
C GLY A 149 -1.66 -2.28 -6.95
N SER A 150 -2.74 -2.71 -7.60
CA SER A 150 -2.88 -2.64 -9.06
C SER A 150 -3.02 -1.19 -9.55
N LEU A 151 -3.76 -0.34 -8.82
CA LEU A 151 -3.84 1.11 -9.10
C LEU A 151 -2.50 1.81 -8.92
N TYR A 152 -1.76 1.52 -7.85
CA TYR A 152 -0.44 2.11 -7.59
C TYR A 152 0.56 1.73 -8.69
N SER A 153 0.62 0.44 -9.02
CA SER A 153 1.44 -0.07 -10.13
C SER A 153 1.09 0.59 -11.47
N ALA A 154 -0.21 0.79 -11.76
CA ALA A 154 -0.67 1.46 -12.97
C ALA A 154 -0.34 2.96 -13.03
N LEU A 155 -0.03 3.58 -11.88
CA LEU A 155 0.45 4.96 -11.76
C LEU A 155 1.99 5.05 -11.66
N GLY A 156 2.70 3.92 -11.77
CA GLY A 156 4.17 3.86 -11.75
C GLY A 156 4.80 3.93 -10.36
N ILE A 157 4.03 3.71 -9.29
CA ILE A 157 4.52 3.74 -7.90
C ILE A 157 4.25 2.43 -7.16
N ASP A 158 4.98 2.20 -6.07
CA ASP A 158 4.83 1.04 -5.20
C ASP A 158 3.88 1.30 -4.00
N SER A 159 3.74 0.31 -3.12
CA SER A 159 2.89 0.38 -1.92
C SER A 159 3.37 1.36 -0.84
N ARG A 160 4.53 2.01 -0.98
CA ARG A 160 4.93 3.12 -0.10
C ARG A 160 4.17 4.41 -0.42
N ILE A 161 3.56 4.50 -1.61
CA ILE A 161 2.75 5.64 -2.07
C ILE A 161 3.56 6.94 -2.00
N ASP A 162 4.67 6.94 -2.73
CA ASP A 162 5.60 8.06 -2.86
C ASP A 162 5.05 9.08 -3.87
N TYR A 163 4.23 10.02 -3.38
CA TYR A 163 3.51 10.98 -4.22
C TYR A 163 4.42 11.87 -5.09
N GLU A 164 5.66 12.14 -4.67
CA GLU A 164 6.60 12.97 -5.44
C GLU A 164 7.13 12.27 -6.70
N LYS A 165 6.90 10.95 -6.84
CA LYS A 165 7.22 10.18 -8.06
C LYS A 165 6.11 10.18 -9.12
N LEU A 166 4.97 10.80 -8.84
CA LEU A 166 3.83 10.82 -9.77
C LEU A 166 4.06 11.82 -10.91
N ALA A 167 3.40 11.54 -12.04
CA ALA A 167 3.65 12.26 -13.30
C ALA A 167 3.20 13.74 -13.34
N SER A 168 2.45 14.22 -12.34
CA SER A 168 2.08 15.63 -12.14
C SER A 168 1.42 15.85 -10.77
N GLN A 169 1.35 17.11 -10.30
CA GLN A 169 0.59 17.46 -9.09
C GLN A 169 -0.88 17.04 -9.18
N SER A 170 -1.53 17.23 -10.34
CA SER A 170 -2.93 16.83 -10.53
C SER A 170 -3.16 15.32 -10.37
N VAL A 171 -2.17 14.48 -10.72
CA VAL A 171 -2.23 13.03 -10.48
C VAL A 171 -1.97 12.71 -9.01
N SER A 172 -1.05 13.43 -8.36
CA SER A 172 -0.78 13.34 -6.91
C SER A 172 -2.03 13.63 -6.07
N ASP A 173 -2.65 14.79 -6.28
CA ASP A 173 -3.86 15.22 -5.58
C ASP A 173 -5.03 14.26 -5.85
N ALA A 174 -5.19 13.81 -7.09
CA ALA A 174 -6.22 12.85 -7.46
C ALA A 174 -6.05 11.49 -6.77
N LEU A 175 -4.81 10.98 -6.70
CA LEU A 175 -4.51 9.74 -5.98
C LEU A 175 -4.74 9.89 -4.48
N PHE A 176 -4.32 11.01 -3.88
CA PHE A 176 -4.55 11.30 -2.47
C PHE A 176 -6.05 11.30 -2.13
N HIS A 177 -6.88 11.99 -2.93
CA HIS A 177 -8.33 11.99 -2.75
C HIS A 177 -8.97 10.62 -2.96
N ILE A 178 -8.45 9.80 -3.88
CA ILE A 178 -8.88 8.41 -4.07
C ILE A 178 -8.53 7.56 -2.85
N ILE A 179 -7.32 7.67 -2.31
CA ILE A 179 -6.91 6.91 -1.12
C ILE A 179 -7.76 7.30 0.10
N ASP A 180 -7.94 8.59 0.36
CA ASP A 180 -8.77 9.10 1.45
C ASP A 180 -10.24 8.66 1.31
N SER A 181 -10.82 8.81 0.12
CA SER A 181 -12.21 8.43 -0.15
C SER A 181 -12.41 6.91 -0.09
N GLY A 182 -11.42 6.14 -0.54
CA GLY A 182 -11.41 4.68 -0.47
C GLY A 182 -11.37 4.16 0.96
N VAL A 183 -10.48 4.72 1.79
CA VAL A 183 -10.40 4.42 3.23
C VAL A 183 -11.73 4.75 3.92
N LYS A 184 -12.33 5.91 3.62
CA LYS A 184 -13.66 6.28 4.16
C LYS A 184 -14.74 5.30 3.72
N LEU A 185 -14.78 4.94 2.42
CA LEU A 185 -15.79 4.04 1.85
C LEU A 185 -15.79 2.66 2.52
N ILE A 186 -14.63 2.01 2.64
CA ILE A 186 -14.54 0.65 3.21
C ILE A 186 -14.86 0.60 4.72
N ASN A 187 -14.81 1.75 5.40
CA ASN A 187 -15.17 1.90 6.82
C ASN A 187 -16.59 2.44 7.02
N THR A 188 -17.38 2.67 5.96
CA THR A 188 -18.80 3.00 6.12
C THR A 188 -19.58 1.80 6.65
N GLU A 189 -20.53 2.04 7.56
CA GLU A 189 -21.38 1.00 8.16
C GLU A 189 -22.01 0.08 7.10
N LYS A 190 -22.51 0.66 5.99
CA LYS A 190 -23.08 -0.10 4.87
C LYS A 190 -22.08 -1.12 4.30
N ILE A 191 -20.86 -0.70 3.97
CA ILE A 191 -19.86 -1.57 3.35
C ILE A 191 -19.31 -2.59 4.35
N VAL A 192 -19.08 -2.18 5.61
CA VAL A 192 -18.71 -3.09 6.70
C VAL A 192 -19.77 -4.17 6.90
N ASN A 193 -21.06 -3.83 6.85
CA ASN A 193 -22.15 -4.79 6.96
C ASN A 193 -22.22 -5.76 5.77
N GLU A 194 -21.98 -5.30 4.53
CA GLU A 194 -21.92 -6.22 3.37
C GLU A 194 -20.70 -7.15 3.42
N PHE A 195 -19.54 -6.67 3.88
CA PHE A 195 -18.36 -7.53 4.12
C PHE A 195 -18.64 -8.57 5.22
N ASN A 196 -19.25 -8.17 6.34
CA ASN A 196 -19.59 -9.09 7.43
C ASN A 196 -20.60 -10.17 6.97
N LYS A 197 -21.65 -9.78 6.24
CA LYS A 197 -22.59 -10.75 5.63
C LYS A 197 -21.88 -11.77 4.74
N ALA A 198 -20.92 -11.33 3.92
CA ALA A 198 -20.17 -12.24 3.06
C ALA A 198 -19.27 -13.18 3.87
N ILE A 199 -18.63 -12.69 4.94
CA ILE A 199 -17.89 -13.55 5.88
C ILE A 199 -18.83 -14.60 6.49
N ASP A 200 -20.00 -14.19 6.98
CA ASP A 200 -20.97 -15.10 7.62
C ASP A 200 -21.56 -16.14 6.65
N VAL A 201 -21.71 -15.80 5.36
CA VAL A 201 -22.16 -16.73 4.31
C VAL A 201 -21.10 -17.80 4.00
N TYR A 202 -19.82 -17.42 3.91
CA TYR A 202 -18.74 -18.36 3.54
C TYR A 202 -18.20 -19.14 4.75
N LYS A 203 -18.29 -18.59 5.97
CA LYS A 203 -17.71 -19.17 7.19
C LYS A 203 -18.08 -20.64 7.45
N PRO A 204 -19.33 -21.12 7.28
CA PRO A 204 -19.69 -22.51 7.56
C PRO A 204 -18.94 -23.55 6.71
N ASP A 205 -18.57 -23.17 5.48
CA ASP A 205 -17.89 -24.04 4.51
C ASP A 205 -16.36 -23.97 4.61
N VAL A 206 -15.82 -23.07 5.46
CA VAL A 206 -14.38 -22.97 5.70
C VAL A 206 -13.92 -24.13 6.58
N HIS A 207 -12.97 -24.91 6.06
CA HIS A 207 -12.34 -26.01 6.79
C HIS A 207 -10.82 -25.80 6.83
N ILE A 208 -10.28 -25.77 8.06
CA ILE A 208 -8.86 -25.54 8.34
C ILE A 208 -8.32 -26.77 9.08
N ASN A 209 -7.32 -27.44 8.49
CA ASN A 209 -6.68 -28.62 9.05
C ASN A 209 -5.21 -28.28 9.37
N ASN A 210 -4.81 -28.35 10.65
CA ASN A 210 -3.43 -28.09 11.10
C ASN A 210 -2.84 -26.78 10.53
N GLY A 211 -3.60 -25.68 10.61
CA GLY A 211 -3.19 -24.36 10.08
C GLY A 211 -3.20 -24.24 8.54
N SER A 212 -3.61 -25.28 7.81
CA SER A 212 -3.69 -25.30 6.35
C SER A 212 -5.15 -25.27 5.86
N ILE A 213 -5.40 -24.54 4.77
CA ILE A 213 -6.73 -24.38 4.17
C ILE A 213 -7.10 -25.64 3.38
N ALA A 214 -8.15 -26.37 3.78
CA ALA A 214 -8.56 -27.59 3.08
C ALA A 214 -9.25 -27.31 1.74
N ASN A 215 -9.98 -26.19 1.63
CA ASN A 215 -10.69 -25.77 0.42
C ASN A 215 -10.19 -24.41 -0.09
N VAL A 216 -9.02 -24.41 -0.72
CA VAL A 216 -8.40 -23.18 -1.30
C VAL A 216 -9.30 -22.55 -2.36
N LYS A 217 -10.11 -23.34 -3.08
CA LYS A 217 -11.05 -22.81 -4.10
C LYS A 217 -12.11 -21.91 -3.46
N LEU A 218 -12.71 -22.32 -2.34
CA LEU A 218 -13.69 -21.49 -1.61
C LEU A 218 -13.13 -20.12 -1.23
N ILE A 219 -11.88 -20.08 -0.76
CA ILE A 219 -11.20 -18.83 -0.39
C ILE A 219 -10.92 -17.96 -1.63
N ASN A 220 -10.55 -18.56 -2.76
CA ASN A 220 -10.39 -17.81 -4.01
C ASN A 220 -11.73 -17.27 -4.54
N ASP A 221 -12.81 -18.04 -4.45
CA ASP A 221 -14.16 -17.61 -4.83
C ASP A 221 -14.65 -16.46 -3.90
N PHE A 222 -14.32 -16.53 -2.60
CA PHE A 222 -14.57 -15.44 -1.64
C PHE A 222 -13.78 -14.17 -2.01
N LYS A 223 -12.46 -14.29 -2.26
CA LYS A 223 -11.60 -13.17 -2.67
C LYS A 223 -12.11 -12.50 -3.95
N ALA A 224 -12.54 -13.29 -4.94
CA ALA A 224 -13.16 -12.77 -6.16
C ALA A 224 -14.45 -11.99 -5.86
N ASN A 225 -15.34 -12.52 -5.02
CA ASN A 225 -16.57 -11.84 -4.60
C ASN A 225 -16.26 -10.51 -3.88
N MET A 226 -15.30 -10.49 -2.95
CA MET A 226 -14.90 -9.27 -2.23
C MET A 226 -14.30 -8.21 -3.16
N ARG A 227 -13.57 -8.63 -4.20
CA ARG A 227 -13.10 -7.72 -5.26
C ARG A 227 -14.26 -7.11 -6.04
N GLU A 228 -15.23 -7.90 -6.49
CA GLU A 228 -16.38 -7.39 -7.25
C GLU A 228 -17.28 -6.47 -6.39
N LEU A 229 -17.47 -6.79 -5.12
CA LEU A 229 -18.18 -5.96 -4.14
C LEU A 229 -17.49 -4.60 -3.98
N LEU A 230 -16.17 -4.60 -3.76
CA LEU A 230 -15.37 -3.37 -3.66
C LEU A 230 -15.44 -2.55 -4.96
N LEU A 231 -15.21 -3.16 -6.13
CA LEU A 231 -15.25 -2.46 -7.41
C LEU A 231 -16.64 -1.88 -7.71
N THR A 232 -17.71 -2.58 -7.34
CA THR A 232 -19.09 -2.07 -7.44
C THR A 232 -19.33 -0.89 -6.50
N ALA A 233 -18.83 -0.96 -5.26
CA ALA A 233 -18.92 0.14 -4.30
C ALA A 233 -18.14 1.37 -4.78
N LEU A 234 -16.93 1.20 -5.31
CA LEU A 234 -16.12 2.28 -5.86
C LEU A 234 -16.79 2.89 -7.11
N LYS A 235 -17.28 2.07 -8.04
CA LYS A 235 -17.97 2.53 -9.26
C LYS A 235 -19.25 3.33 -8.97
N THR A 236 -19.93 3.04 -7.86
CA THR A 236 -21.19 3.70 -7.46
C THR A 236 -20.98 4.82 -6.43
N SER A 237 -19.77 5.02 -5.91
CA SER A 237 -19.43 6.12 -5.01
C SER A 237 -19.00 7.38 -5.78
N SER A 238 -18.88 8.49 -5.05
CA SER A 238 -18.46 9.78 -5.59
C SER A 238 -17.43 10.45 -4.69
N ILE A 239 -16.57 11.27 -5.31
CA ILE A 239 -15.64 12.19 -4.64
C ILE A 239 -16.11 13.60 -5.03
N ASN A 240 -16.50 14.42 -4.04
CA ASN A 240 -17.03 15.77 -4.27
C ASN A 240 -18.17 15.83 -5.33
N ASN A 241 -19.13 14.91 -5.24
CA ASN A 241 -20.27 14.72 -6.17
C ASN A 241 -19.90 14.27 -7.60
N LEU A 242 -18.64 13.94 -7.87
CA LEU A 242 -18.18 13.41 -9.16
C LEU A 242 -17.92 11.90 -9.05
N PRO A 243 -18.15 11.09 -10.11
CA PRO A 243 -17.92 9.64 -10.05
C PRO A 243 -16.49 9.31 -9.59
N TYR A 244 -16.32 8.31 -8.73
CA TYR A 244 -15.06 8.06 -8.01
C TYR A 244 -13.78 8.12 -8.87
N PHE A 245 -13.77 7.44 -10.02
CA PHE A 245 -12.62 7.38 -10.92
C PHE A 245 -12.43 8.64 -11.80
N PHE A 246 -13.41 9.55 -11.83
CA PHE A 246 -13.36 10.78 -12.62
C PHE A 246 -12.24 11.72 -12.16
N SER A 247 -11.94 11.77 -10.86
CA SER A 247 -10.82 12.55 -10.32
C SER A 247 -9.48 12.14 -10.95
N LEU A 248 -9.24 10.84 -11.15
CA LEU A 248 -8.02 10.35 -11.78
C LEU A 248 -7.99 10.65 -13.29
N VAL A 249 -9.11 10.43 -13.98
CA VAL A 249 -9.24 10.76 -15.41
C VAL A 249 -8.96 12.24 -15.67
N ASN A 250 -9.49 13.13 -14.81
CA ASN A 250 -9.20 14.56 -14.88
C ASN A 250 -7.73 14.88 -14.59
N GLY A 251 -7.15 14.29 -13.54
CA GLY A 251 -5.73 14.49 -13.20
C GLY A 251 -4.77 14.05 -14.31
N ILE A 252 -5.09 12.96 -15.01
CA ILE A 252 -4.32 12.49 -16.19
C ILE A 252 -4.54 13.42 -17.39
N ASN A 253 -5.78 13.85 -17.65
CA ASN A 253 -6.09 14.69 -18.81
C ASN A 253 -5.60 16.13 -18.66
N SER A 254 -5.50 16.69 -17.45
CA SER A 254 -4.96 18.04 -17.22
C SER A 254 -3.48 18.17 -17.62
N LYS A 255 -2.72 17.06 -17.64
CA LYS A 255 -1.37 17.03 -18.20
C LYS A 255 -1.38 17.14 -19.73
N LYS A 256 -2.35 16.51 -20.42
CA LYS A 256 -2.45 16.57 -21.89
C LYS A 256 -2.74 17.97 -22.40
N SER A 257 -3.52 18.78 -21.68
CA SER A 257 -3.83 20.16 -22.07
C SER A 257 -2.70 21.17 -21.82
N LYS A 258 -1.60 20.77 -21.18
CA LYS A 258 -0.39 21.60 -20.99
C LYS A 258 0.73 21.32 -22.02
N LEU A 259 0.51 20.36 -22.94
CA LEU A 259 1.51 19.90 -23.92
C LEU A 259 1.20 20.34 -25.36
N TRP A 260 0.36 21.37 -25.52
CA TRP A 260 -0.06 21.97 -26.80
C TRP A 260 -0.19 23.49 -26.66
#